data_AF-A0A0D6ELR2-F1
#
_entry.id   AF-A0A0D6ELR2-F1
#
_cell.length_a   1.000
_cell.length_b   1.000
_cell.length_c   1.000
_cell.angle_alpha   90.00
_cell.angle_beta   90.00
_cell.angle_gamma   90.00
#
_symmetry.space_group_name_H-M   'P 1'
#
loop_
_entity.id
_entity.type
_entity.pdbx_description
1 polymer ?
#
loop_
_entity_poly.entity_id
_entity_poly.type
_entity_poly.pdbx_seq_one_letter_code
_entity_poly.pdbx_strand_id
1 'polypeptide(L)'
;MPTLEDLPVELLLQIHLQSLSSALPYVSRYLHSVFASSSDFHRAHYLFLRHDRKTLSHAVKYSICSLGVIHVLEKLAHARGKKLKCPQLPRRLVKGLSRTNKAPDHARDQVDLPLITYLLDTYHASPNSKEGYPLARAVFARHLPLIRLLLEYGADPGLKDGWAVTTAIANGDEDLVRMLMEKEVEREGVDEGEVVLLKPKEAGGAAKKRRRESGGGGGKRRKIEDRCRPTQEMLETAVRAKQWGIVDYLTAKGALPNINVLKML
;
A
#
# COMPACT_ATOMS: atom_id res chain seq x y z
N MET A 1 4.17 0.42 46.71
CA MET A 1 2.82 0.11 46.17
C MET A 1 3.04 -0.77 44.95
N PRO A 2 2.59 -2.03 44.93
CA PRO A 2 2.71 -2.89 43.75
C PRO A 2 1.93 -2.27 42.59
N THR A 3 2.56 -2.21 41.43
CA THR A 3 1.98 -1.69 40.19
C THR A 3 1.53 -2.83 39.29
N LEU A 4 0.72 -2.52 38.27
CA LEU A 4 0.27 -3.54 37.30
C LEU A 4 1.45 -4.23 36.60
N GLU A 5 2.59 -3.56 36.45
CA GLU A 5 3.78 -4.08 35.77
C GLU A 5 4.54 -5.12 36.60
N ASP A 6 4.32 -5.15 37.92
CA ASP A 6 4.95 -6.09 38.85
C ASP A 6 4.24 -7.46 38.86
N LEU A 7 3.12 -7.60 38.14
CA LEU A 7 2.39 -8.86 38.04
C LEU A 7 3.11 -9.87 37.12
N PRO A 8 2.99 -11.18 37.43
CA PRO A 8 3.45 -12.22 36.53
C PRO A 8 2.72 -12.16 35.17
N VAL A 9 3.42 -12.59 34.12
CA VAL A 9 2.97 -12.46 32.72
C VAL A 9 1.64 -13.17 32.48
N GLU A 10 1.39 -14.30 33.15
CA GLU A 10 0.14 -15.06 33.05
C GLU A 10 -1.06 -14.22 33.50
N LEU A 11 -0.92 -13.50 34.61
CA LEU A 11 -1.98 -12.61 35.12
C LEU A 11 -2.16 -11.41 34.19
N LEU A 12 -1.07 -10.85 33.66
CA LEU A 12 -1.15 -9.78 32.65
C LEU A 12 -1.93 -10.22 31.40
N LEU A 13 -1.71 -11.45 30.91
CA LEU A 13 -2.42 -12.00 29.75
C LEU A 13 -3.90 -12.26 30.04
N GLN A 14 -4.24 -12.75 31.24
CA GLN A 14 -5.63 -12.91 31.66
C GLN A 14 -6.35 -11.56 31.76
N ILE A 15 -5.71 -10.57 32.40
CA ILE A 15 -6.22 -9.20 32.49
C ILE A 15 -6.40 -8.63 31.09
N HIS A 16 -5.47 -8.88 30.17
CA HIS A 16 -5.59 -8.43 28.79
C HIS A 16 -6.85 -8.97 28.11
N LEU A 17 -7.14 -10.28 28.22
CA LEU A 17 -8.35 -10.89 27.63
C LEU A 17 -9.65 -10.34 28.23
N GLN A 18 -9.66 -10.10 29.54
CA GLN A 18 -10.84 -9.61 30.26
C GLN A 18 -11.01 -8.08 30.15
N SER A 19 -9.96 -7.37 29.73
CA SER A 19 -9.99 -5.92 29.65
C SER A 19 -11.03 -5.43 28.64
N LEU A 20 -11.85 -4.47 29.06
CA LEU A 20 -12.78 -3.75 28.19
C LEU A 20 -12.13 -2.52 27.52
N SER A 21 -10.95 -2.10 27.99
CA SER A 21 -10.21 -0.94 27.46
C SER A 21 -9.34 -1.32 26.28
N SER A 22 -9.45 -0.59 25.17
CA SER A 22 -8.61 -0.82 23.97
C SER A 22 -7.25 -0.13 24.09
N ALA A 23 -7.11 0.74 25.08
CA ALA A 23 -5.90 1.49 25.36
C ALA A 23 -4.91 0.69 26.23
N LEU A 24 -5.34 -0.38 26.90
CA LEU A 24 -4.52 -1.14 27.86
C LEU A 24 -3.14 -1.56 27.29
N PRO A 25 -3.04 -2.08 26.05
CA PRO A 25 -1.74 -2.40 25.45
C PRO A 25 -0.85 -1.20 25.12
N TYR A 26 -1.36 0.02 25.24
CA TYR A 26 -0.66 1.26 24.90
C TYR A 26 -0.43 2.17 26.12
N VAL A 27 -0.88 1.76 27.31
CA VAL A 27 -0.65 2.51 28.56
C VAL A 27 0.83 2.50 28.93
N SER A 28 1.52 1.38 28.69
CA SER A 28 2.93 1.21 28.99
C SER A 28 3.66 0.50 27.86
N ARG A 29 4.95 0.84 27.67
CA ARG A 29 5.84 0.16 26.71
C ARG A 29 6.07 -1.29 27.11
N TYR A 30 6.14 -1.58 28.42
CA TYR A 30 6.31 -2.94 28.92
C TYR A 30 5.08 -3.80 28.60
N LEU A 31 3.89 -3.32 28.94
CA LEU A 31 2.64 -4.00 28.58
C LEU A 31 2.51 -4.20 27.08
N HIS A 32 2.88 -3.17 26.30
CA HIS A 32 2.91 -3.27 24.85
C HIS A 32 3.79 -4.43 24.36
N SER A 33 5.03 -4.51 24.87
CA SER A 33 5.98 -5.55 24.46
C SER A 33 5.51 -6.94 24.88
N VAL A 34 4.99 -7.09 26.11
CA VAL A 34 4.45 -8.36 26.63
C VAL A 34 3.29 -8.86 25.78
N PHE A 35 2.36 -7.98 25.41
CA PHE A 35 1.22 -8.37 24.58
C PHE A 35 1.60 -8.57 23.12
N ALA A 36 2.56 -7.82 22.59
CA ALA A 36 3.09 -8.04 21.25
C ALA A 36 3.83 -9.38 21.13
N SER A 37 4.57 -9.79 22.17
CA SER A 37 5.26 -11.08 22.23
C SER A 37 4.36 -12.28 22.55
N SER A 38 3.09 -12.04 22.93
CA SER A 38 2.12 -13.12 23.21
C SER A 38 1.77 -13.90 21.93
N SER A 39 1.20 -15.09 22.07
CA SER A 39 0.89 -15.96 20.93
C SER A 39 -0.12 -15.33 19.96
N ASP A 40 -0.01 -15.68 18.67
CA ASP A 40 -0.95 -15.25 17.62
C ASP A 40 -2.40 -15.61 17.98
N PHE A 41 -2.58 -16.76 18.65
CA PHE A 41 -3.87 -17.20 19.15
C PHE A 41 -4.43 -16.27 20.23
N HIS A 42 -3.61 -15.89 21.21
CA HIS A 42 -4.00 -14.96 22.28
C HIS A 42 -4.40 -13.59 21.71
N ARG A 43 -3.56 -13.07 20.82
CA ARG A 43 -3.77 -11.80 20.13
C ARG A 43 -5.05 -11.80 19.30
N ALA A 44 -5.29 -12.89 18.55
CA ALA A 44 -6.53 -13.07 17.79
C ALA A 44 -7.76 -13.16 18.70
N HIS A 45 -7.67 -13.94 19.78
CA HIS A 45 -8.79 -14.12 20.71
C HIS A 45 -9.19 -12.81 21.38
N TYR A 46 -8.21 -12.02 21.84
CA TYR A 46 -8.43 -10.67 22.35
C TYR A 46 -9.16 -9.78 21.33
N LEU A 47 -8.65 -9.69 20.10
CA LEU A 47 -9.26 -8.86 19.05
C LEU A 47 -10.67 -9.33 18.67
N PHE A 48 -10.91 -10.64 18.70
CA PHE A 48 -12.19 -11.24 18.39
C PHE A 48 -13.25 -10.96 19.46
N LEU A 49 -12.91 -11.11 20.74
CA LEU A 49 -13.81 -10.80 21.87
C LEU A 49 -14.23 -9.32 21.87
N ARG A 50 -13.37 -8.43 21.39
CA ARG A 50 -13.59 -6.97 21.44
C ARG A 50 -14.38 -6.41 20.26
N HIS A 51 -14.38 -7.07 19.10
CA HIS A 51 -14.91 -6.50 17.86
C HIS A 51 -15.93 -7.39 17.15
N ASP A 52 -17.05 -7.73 17.78
CA ASP A 52 -18.00 -8.73 17.27
C ASP A 52 -18.63 -8.42 15.88
N ARG A 53 -18.73 -7.14 15.48
CA ARG A 53 -19.38 -6.71 14.21
C ARG A 53 -18.43 -6.47 13.03
N LYS A 54 -17.24 -5.91 13.28
CA LYS A 54 -16.28 -5.48 12.24
C LYS A 54 -14.86 -5.90 12.63
N THR A 55 -14.72 -7.18 12.99
CA THR A 55 -13.52 -7.84 13.52
C THR A 55 -12.25 -7.44 12.75
N LEU A 56 -12.12 -7.77 11.45
CA LEU A 56 -10.86 -7.49 10.75
C LEU A 56 -10.58 -6.01 10.52
N SER A 57 -11.53 -5.24 9.98
CA SER A 57 -11.30 -3.80 9.73
C SER A 57 -10.87 -3.01 10.97
N HIS A 58 -11.22 -3.46 12.18
CA HIS A 58 -10.72 -2.90 13.44
C HIS A 58 -9.42 -3.56 13.87
N ALA A 59 -9.32 -4.90 13.81
CA ALA A 59 -8.12 -5.64 14.17
C ALA A 59 -6.86 -5.12 13.48
N VAL A 60 -6.90 -4.90 12.16
CA VAL A 60 -5.72 -4.46 11.39
C VAL A 60 -5.24 -3.05 11.81
N LYS A 61 -6.08 -2.25 12.49
CA LYS A 61 -5.67 -0.95 13.04
C LYS A 61 -4.71 -1.08 14.24
N TYR A 62 -4.70 -2.21 14.94
CA TYR A 62 -3.82 -2.48 16.08
C TYR A 62 -2.48 -3.07 15.61
N SER A 63 -1.37 -2.70 16.27
CA SER A 63 -0.03 -3.24 15.94
C SER A 63 0.11 -4.73 16.24
N ILE A 64 -0.70 -5.23 17.16
CA ILE A 64 -0.79 -6.62 17.61
C ILE A 64 -1.28 -7.56 16.47
N CYS A 65 -1.88 -7.01 15.42
CA CYS A 65 -2.42 -7.76 14.28
C CYS A 65 -1.32 -8.00 13.22
N SER A 66 -0.81 -9.24 13.20
CA SER A 66 0.08 -9.80 12.18
C SER A 66 -0.67 -10.75 11.24
N LEU A 67 -0.02 -11.25 10.19
CA LEU A 67 -0.61 -12.21 9.25
C LEU A 67 -1.13 -13.48 9.95
N GLY A 68 -0.35 -14.06 10.86
CA GLY A 68 -0.78 -15.25 11.60
C GLY A 68 -2.00 -15.00 12.50
N VAL A 69 -2.13 -13.78 13.05
CA VAL A 69 -3.33 -13.37 13.80
C VAL A 69 -4.56 -13.32 12.90
N ILE A 70 -4.43 -12.88 11.65
CA ILE A 70 -5.53 -12.89 10.68
C ILE A 70 -6.01 -14.32 10.39
N HIS A 71 -5.09 -15.27 10.15
CA HIS A 71 -5.47 -16.66 9.91
C HIS A 71 -6.22 -17.28 11.11
N VAL A 72 -5.82 -16.95 12.34
CA VAL A 72 -6.57 -17.41 13.53
C VAL A 72 -7.91 -16.72 13.64
N LEU A 73 -7.98 -15.41 13.36
CA LEU A 73 -9.25 -14.66 13.34
C LEU A 73 -10.22 -15.21 12.29
N GLU A 74 -9.73 -15.63 11.13
CA GLU A 74 -10.50 -16.32 10.11
C GLU A 74 -11.10 -17.62 10.64
N LYS A 75 -10.27 -18.48 11.25
CA LYS A 75 -10.75 -19.73 11.89
C LYS A 75 -11.84 -19.47 12.92
N LEU A 76 -11.65 -18.47 13.79
CA LEU A 76 -12.63 -18.09 14.82
C LEU A 76 -13.92 -17.52 14.22
N ALA A 77 -13.81 -16.72 13.15
CA ALA A 77 -14.96 -16.14 12.46
C ALA A 77 -15.76 -17.21 11.70
N HIS A 78 -15.08 -18.15 11.03
CA HIS A 78 -15.69 -19.29 10.37
C HIS A 78 -16.44 -20.18 11.36
N ALA A 79 -15.88 -20.44 12.55
CA ALA A 79 -16.55 -21.19 13.60
C ALA A 79 -17.87 -20.54 14.07
N ARG A 80 -18.01 -19.21 13.94
CA ARG A 80 -19.25 -18.46 14.22
C ARG A 80 -20.10 -18.17 12.97
N GLY A 81 -19.73 -18.70 11.80
CA GLY A 81 -20.42 -18.44 10.53
C GLY A 81 -20.32 -17.00 10.00
N LYS A 82 -19.36 -16.20 10.50
CA LYS A 82 -19.20 -14.78 10.12
C LYS A 82 -18.19 -14.63 8.98
N LYS A 83 -18.54 -13.84 7.96
CA LYS A 83 -17.62 -13.44 6.89
C LYS A 83 -16.89 -12.16 7.26
N LEU A 84 -15.56 -12.20 7.19
CA LEU A 84 -14.71 -11.06 7.48
C LEU A 84 -14.65 -10.11 6.27
N LYS A 85 -14.52 -8.80 6.52
CA LYS A 85 -14.45 -7.77 5.48
C LYS A 85 -13.42 -6.70 5.84
N CYS A 86 -12.59 -6.35 4.87
CA CYS A 86 -11.57 -5.29 4.95
C CYS A 86 -11.62 -4.41 3.69
N PRO A 87 -12.50 -3.41 3.62
CA PRO A 87 -12.61 -2.58 2.41
C PRO A 87 -11.44 -1.60 2.25
N GLN A 88 -10.73 -1.26 3.34
CA GLN A 88 -9.71 -0.21 3.34
C GLN A 88 -8.44 -0.67 4.06
N LEU A 89 -7.29 -0.30 3.50
CA LEU A 89 -5.98 -0.44 4.13
C LEU A 89 -5.82 0.58 5.27
N PRO A 90 -5.49 0.14 6.49
CA PRO A 90 -5.29 1.05 7.60
C PRO A 90 -3.96 1.79 7.49
N ARG A 91 -3.95 3.05 7.93
CA ARG A 91 -2.76 3.93 7.90
C ARG A 91 -1.57 3.32 8.63
N ARG A 92 -1.79 2.51 9.67
CA ARG A 92 -0.72 1.92 10.49
C ARG A 92 0.32 1.19 9.63
N LEU A 93 -0.14 0.41 8.64
CA LEU A 93 0.74 -0.42 7.80
C LEU A 93 1.79 0.40 7.05
N VAL A 94 1.51 1.68 6.81
CA VAL A 94 2.41 2.59 6.08
C VAL A 94 2.87 3.79 6.92
N LYS A 95 2.28 4.05 8.10
CA LYS A 95 2.57 5.27 8.91
C LYS A 95 4.00 5.27 9.44
N GLY A 96 4.55 4.10 9.74
CA GLY A 96 5.92 3.94 10.27
C GLY A 96 7.03 4.24 9.27
N LEU A 97 6.69 4.34 7.98
CA LEU A 97 7.65 4.67 6.92
C LEU A 97 8.21 6.08 7.13
N SER A 98 9.51 6.15 7.42
CA SER A 98 10.27 7.39 7.60
C SER A 98 11.30 7.57 6.49
N ARG A 99 11.50 8.83 6.07
CA ARG A 99 12.51 9.24 5.09
C ARG A 99 13.95 9.23 5.66
N THR A 100 14.10 9.18 6.98
CA THR A 100 15.39 9.40 7.63
C THR A 100 16.24 8.13 7.66
N ASN A 101 17.43 8.20 7.05
CA ASN A 101 18.47 7.16 7.16
C ASN A 101 19.00 6.93 8.59
N LYS A 102 18.51 7.68 9.59
CA LYS A 102 18.89 7.55 11.00
C LYS A 102 18.30 6.31 11.69
N ALA A 103 17.31 5.65 11.06
CA ALA A 103 16.81 4.38 11.55
C ALA A 103 17.73 3.24 11.07
N PRO A 104 18.11 2.29 11.94
CA PRO A 104 18.90 1.11 11.54
C PRO A 104 18.19 0.37 10.41
N ASP A 105 18.94 -0.34 9.56
CA ASP A 105 18.38 -0.95 8.34
C ASP A 105 17.18 -1.88 8.63
N HIS A 106 17.16 -2.56 9.78
CA HIS A 106 16.02 -3.38 10.26
C HIS A 106 14.71 -2.60 10.54
N ALA A 107 14.76 -1.28 10.67
CA ALA A 107 13.59 -0.43 10.87
C ALA A 107 12.99 0.11 9.56
N ARG A 108 13.75 0.04 8.46
CA ARG A 108 13.26 0.41 7.12
C ARG A 108 12.34 -0.66 6.52
N ASP A 109 12.51 -1.90 6.95
CA ASP A 109 11.75 -3.09 6.52
C ASP A 109 10.53 -3.42 7.40
N GLN A 110 10.12 -2.55 8.32
CA GLN A 110 8.97 -2.79 9.22
C GLN A 110 7.60 -2.74 8.52
N VAL A 111 7.56 -2.60 7.20
CA VAL A 111 6.32 -2.76 6.46
C VAL A 111 6.07 -4.25 6.28
N ASP A 112 4.99 -4.73 6.89
CA ASP A 112 4.50 -6.09 6.70
C ASP A 112 3.94 -6.27 5.27
N LEU A 113 4.81 -6.33 4.25
CA LEU A 113 4.41 -6.57 2.86
C LEU A 113 3.55 -7.82 2.71
N PRO A 114 3.86 -8.97 3.36
CA PRO A 114 3.01 -10.17 3.28
C PRO A 114 1.59 -9.94 3.83
N LEU A 115 1.44 -9.07 4.83
CA LEU A 115 0.14 -8.72 5.37
C LEU A 115 -0.62 -7.82 4.37
N ILE A 116 0.06 -6.87 3.74
CA ILE A 116 -0.55 -5.99 2.75
C ILE A 116 -0.97 -6.78 1.51
N THR A 117 -0.12 -7.66 0.97
CA THR A 117 -0.46 -8.51 -0.18
C THR A 117 -1.68 -9.37 0.15
N TYR A 118 -1.70 -10.01 1.32
CA TYR A 118 -2.82 -10.85 1.73
C TYR A 118 -4.14 -10.06 1.83
N LEU A 119 -4.10 -8.82 2.36
CA LEU A 119 -5.28 -7.96 2.43
C LEU A 119 -5.76 -7.49 1.04
N LEU A 120 -4.85 -7.25 0.11
CA LEU A 120 -5.20 -6.85 -1.26
C LEU A 120 -5.76 -8.04 -2.06
N ASP A 121 -5.15 -9.21 -1.95
CA ASP A 121 -5.52 -10.41 -2.71
C ASP A 121 -6.81 -11.06 -2.17
N THR A 122 -6.85 -11.36 -0.86
CA THR A 122 -7.95 -12.13 -0.26
C THR A 122 -9.18 -11.26 0.04
N TYR A 123 -8.97 -10.01 0.45
CA TYR A 123 -10.06 -9.13 0.88
C TYR A 123 -10.39 -8.02 -0.11
N HIS A 124 -9.67 -7.93 -1.22
CA HIS A 124 -9.81 -6.85 -2.22
C HIS A 124 -9.81 -5.46 -1.57
N ALA A 125 -8.96 -5.28 -0.55
CA ALA A 125 -8.81 -3.99 0.10
C ALA A 125 -8.39 -2.94 -0.94
N SER A 126 -8.97 -1.75 -0.90
CA SER A 126 -8.62 -0.73 -1.90
C SER A 126 -7.18 -0.23 -1.68
N PRO A 127 -6.28 -0.32 -2.69
CA PRO A 127 -4.95 0.29 -2.61
C PRO A 127 -5.03 1.82 -2.53
N ASN A 128 -6.14 2.39 -3.00
CA ASN A 128 -6.47 3.82 -3.00
C ASN A 128 -7.11 4.32 -1.71
N SER A 129 -6.99 3.55 -0.62
CA SER A 129 -7.55 3.89 0.67
C SER A 129 -7.13 5.29 1.13
N LYS A 130 -8.11 6.09 1.59
CA LYS A 130 -7.89 7.48 2.04
C LYS A 130 -7.22 8.35 0.97
N GLU A 131 -7.79 8.33 -0.24
CA GLU A 131 -7.38 9.19 -1.36
C GLU A 131 -5.91 8.94 -1.76
N GLY A 132 -5.48 7.68 -1.82
CA GLY A 132 -4.11 7.32 -2.25
C GLY A 132 -3.04 7.51 -1.17
N TYR A 133 -3.42 7.64 0.11
CA TYR A 133 -2.46 7.76 1.22
C TYR A 133 -1.39 6.65 1.27
N PRO A 134 -1.70 5.35 1.02
CA PRO A 134 -0.69 4.29 0.99
C PRO A 134 0.43 4.57 -0.01
N LEU A 135 0.08 4.93 -1.25
CA LEU A 135 1.03 5.20 -2.31
C LEU A 135 1.85 6.47 -2.02
N ALA A 136 1.20 7.57 -1.64
CA ALA A 136 1.90 8.82 -1.32
C ALA A 136 2.89 8.66 -0.16
N ARG A 137 2.54 7.86 0.85
CA ARG A 137 3.43 7.55 1.98
C ARG A 137 4.61 6.67 1.57
N ALA A 138 4.38 5.70 0.70
CA ALA A 138 5.44 4.85 0.15
C ALA A 138 6.46 5.66 -0.67
N VAL A 139 5.96 6.59 -1.50
CA VAL A 139 6.78 7.53 -2.29
C VAL A 139 7.59 8.46 -1.39
N PHE A 140 6.96 9.04 -0.36
CA PHE A 140 7.65 9.90 0.60
C PHE A 140 8.84 9.21 1.29
N ALA A 141 8.71 7.92 1.57
CA ALA A 141 9.76 7.11 2.18
C ALA A 141 10.70 6.42 1.16
N ARG A 142 10.48 6.62 -0.15
CA ARG A 142 11.24 5.98 -1.24
C ARG A 142 11.25 4.44 -1.15
N HIS A 143 10.16 3.86 -0.65
CA HIS A 143 10.06 2.41 -0.44
C HIS A 143 9.60 1.69 -1.72
N LEU A 144 10.52 1.47 -2.65
CA LEU A 144 10.25 0.90 -3.99
C LEU A 144 9.44 -0.41 -4.00
N PRO A 145 9.70 -1.42 -3.13
CA PRO A 145 8.92 -2.66 -3.15
C PRO A 145 7.43 -2.45 -2.89
N LEU A 146 7.09 -1.52 -2.00
CA LEU A 146 5.71 -1.19 -1.66
C LEU A 146 5.04 -0.36 -2.76
N ILE A 147 5.81 0.51 -3.43
CA ILE A 147 5.31 1.32 -4.56
C ILE A 147 4.92 0.39 -5.71
N ARG A 148 5.81 -0.55 -6.09
CA ARG A 148 5.54 -1.54 -7.14
C ARG A 148 4.30 -2.37 -6.81
N LEU A 149 4.27 -2.96 -5.62
CA LEU A 149 3.13 -3.74 -5.14
C LEU A 149 1.83 -2.93 -5.20
N LEU A 150 1.78 -1.70 -4.69
CA LEU A 150 0.55 -0.91 -4.75
C LEU A 150 0.12 -0.60 -6.19
N LEU A 151 1.06 -0.31 -7.09
CA LEU A 151 0.78 -0.05 -8.51
C LEU A 151 0.30 -1.30 -9.25
N GLU A 152 0.84 -2.48 -8.95
CA GLU A 152 0.40 -3.79 -9.48
C GLU A 152 -1.07 -4.06 -9.14
N TYR A 153 -1.49 -3.72 -7.92
CA TYR A 153 -2.88 -3.87 -7.47
C TYR A 153 -3.80 -2.71 -7.89
N GLY A 154 -3.33 -1.78 -8.74
CA GLY A 154 -4.15 -0.72 -9.30
C GLY A 154 -4.24 0.56 -8.45
N ALA A 155 -3.20 0.92 -7.71
CA ALA A 155 -3.13 2.22 -7.06
C ALA A 155 -3.10 3.36 -8.09
N ASP A 156 -3.93 4.37 -7.88
CA ASP A 156 -4.06 5.55 -8.75
C ASP A 156 -3.14 6.69 -8.23
N PRO A 157 -2.07 7.04 -8.97
CA PRO A 157 -1.12 8.08 -8.55
C PRO A 157 -1.68 9.50 -8.68
N GLY A 158 -2.78 9.69 -9.41
CA GLY A 158 -3.46 10.97 -9.60
C GLY A 158 -4.39 11.38 -8.45
N LEU A 159 -4.58 10.53 -7.43
CA LEU A 159 -5.44 10.87 -6.31
C LEU A 159 -4.88 12.04 -5.50
N LYS A 160 -5.82 12.85 -4.97
CA LYS A 160 -5.50 14.05 -4.19
C LYS A 160 -4.53 14.98 -4.93
N ASP A 161 -4.96 15.39 -6.13
CA ASP A 161 -4.21 16.29 -7.02
C ASP A 161 -2.81 15.79 -7.38
N GLY A 162 -2.67 14.46 -7.46
CA GLY A 162 -1.39 13.82 -7.75
C GLY A 162 -0.40 13.90 -6.60
N TRP A 163 -0.85 13.89 -5.34
CA TRP A 163 0.00 14.01 -4.15
C TRP A 163 1.20 13.05 -4.14
N ALA A 164 1.02 11.82 -4.62
CA ALA A 164 2.12 10.86 -4.76
C ALA A 164 3.17 11.35 -5.77
N VAL A 165 2.73 11.82 -6.94
CA VAL A 165 3.61 12.33 -8.02
C VAL A 165 4.31 13.62 -7.59
N THR A 166 3.58 14.59 -7.02
CA THR A 166 4.18 15.85 -6.54
C THR A 166 5.23 15.63 -5.46
N THR A 167 5.04 14.59 -4.62
CA THR A 167 6.05 14.17 -3.65
C THR A 167 7.30 13.60 -4.33
N ALA A 168 7.16 12.79 -5.39
CA ALA A 168 8.30 12.28 -6.16
C ALA A 168 9.07 13.41 -6.88
N ILE A 169 8.34 14.39 -7.44
CA ILE A 169 8.92 15.58 -8.08
C ILE A 169 9.73 16.39 -7.06
N ALA A 170 9.19 16.62 -5.86
CA ALA A 170 9.88 17.35 -4.80
C ALA A 170 11.14 16.63 -4.31
N ASN A 171 11.22 15.30 -4.46
CA ASN A 171 12.41 14.52 -4.18
C ASN A 171 13.45 14.58 -5.31
N GLY A 172 13.07 14.99 -6.53
CA GLY A 172 13.95 15.00 -7.71
C GLY A 172 14.18 13.62 -8.34
N ASP A 173 13.35 12.64 -8.02
CA ASP A 173 13.51 11.26 -8.51
C ASP A 173 12.79 11.08 -9.86
N GLU A 174 13.46 11.41 -10.96
CA GLU A 174 12.91 11.29 -12.33
C GLU A 174 12.39 9.88 -12.65
N ASP A 175 13.15 8.84 -12.29
CA ASP A 175 12.75 7.45 -12.52
C ASP A 175 11.49 7.05 -11.74
N LEU A 176 11.31 7.63 -10.54
CA LEU A 176 10.12 7.39 -9.74
C LEU A 176 8.90 8.12 -10.30
N VAL A 177 9.08 9.36 -10.79
CA VAL A 177 8.02 10.08 -11.52
C VAL A 177 7.60 9.29 -12.75
N ARG A 178 8.56 8.75 -13.50
CA ARG A 178 8.31 7.90 -14.66
C ARG A 178 7.55 6.63 -14.27
N MET A 179 7.97 5.93 -13.23
CA MET A 179 7.29 4.72 -12.72
C MET A 179 5.83 4.98 -12.28
N LEU A 180 5.57 6.14 -11.68
CA LEU A 180 4.22 6.52 -11.24
C LEU A 180 3.33 6.90 -12.43
N MET A 181 3.85 7.64 -13.41
CA MET A 181 3.05 8.16 -14.52
C MET A 181 2.89 7.14 -15.66
N GLU A 182 3.91 6.35 -15.95
CA GLU A 182 3.86 5.34 -17.01
C GLU A 182 3.19 4.05 -16.49
N LYS A 183 2.41 3.39 -17.34
CA LYS A 183 2.02 2.00 -17.09
C LYS A 183 3.21 1.11 -17.36
N GLU A 184 3.53 0.21 -16.41
CA GLU A 184 4.52 -0.83 -16.67
C GLU A 184 4.05 -1.65 -17.87
N VAL A 185 4.83 -1.57 -18.96
CA VAL A 185 4.68 -2.44 -20.11
C VAL A 185 5.43 -3.70 -19.74
N GLU A 186 4.73 -4.83 -19.62
CA GLU A 186 5.37 -6.11 -19.89
C GLU A 186 5.97 -5.98 -21.30
N ARG A 187 7.28 -5.75 -21.38
CA ARG A 187 8.02 -5.93 -22.62
C ARG A 187 7.92 -7.42 -22.94
N GLU A 188 6.86 -7.83 -23.61
CA GLU A 188 6.90 -9.04 -24.44
C GLU A 188 7.83 -8.73 -25.61
N GLY A 189 9.12 -8.80 -25.34
CA GLY A 189 10.21 -8.74 -26.31
C GLY A 189 11.10 -9.92 -26.00
N VAL A 190 10.97 -10.94 -26.84
CA VAL A 190 11.72 -12.21 -26.86
C VAL A 190 13.17 -12.01 -26.43
N ASP A 191 13.55 -12.59 -25.29
CA ASP A 191 14.77 -13.37 -25.14
C ASP A 191 14.63 -14.32 -23.94
N GLU A 192 15.18 -15.51 -24.12
CA GLU A 192 14.98 -16.73 -23.35
C GLU A 192 15.44 -16.59 -21.88
N GLY A 193 14.61 -17.05 -20.93
CA GLY A 193 15.02 -17.18 -19.53
C GLY A 193 13.90 -17.02 -18.51
N GLU A 194 12.96 -17.98 -18.52
CA GLU A 194 12.27 -18.52 -17.34
C GLU A 194 11.95 -17.56 -16.15
N VAL A 195 10.79 -16.90 -16.17
CA VAL A 195 9.97 -16.72 -14.95
C VAL A 195 8.50 -16.80 -15.34
N VAL A 196 7.87 -17.96 -15.09
CA VAL A 196 6.42 -18.12 -15.16
C VAL A 196 5.82 -17.50 -13.90
N LEU A 197 5.25 -16.30 -14.01
CA LEU A 197 4.35 -15.77 -13.01
C LEU A 197 2.91 -15.77 -13.54
N LEU A 198 2.04 -16.30 -12.70
CA LEU A 198 0.72 -16.82 -12.99
C LEU A 198 -0.25 -15.70 -13.38
N LYS A 199 -1.00 -15.93 -14.47
CA LYS A 199 -2.03 -15.01 -15.00
C LYS A 199 -3.15 -14.75 -13.99
N PRO A 200 -3.73 -13.53 -13.94
CA PRO A 200 -5.04 -13.34 -13.33
C PRO A 200 -6.13 -13.98 -14.21
N LYS A 201 -7.04 -14.72 -13.57
CA LYS A 201 -8.23 -15.29 -14.19
C LYS A 201 -9.19 -14.17 -14.61
N GLU A 202 -9.30 -13.92 -15.91
CA GLU A 202 -10.50 -13.27 -16.46
C GLU A 202 -11.66 -14.26 -16.48
N ALA A 203 -12.76 -13.87 -15.83
CA ALA A 203 -14.01 -14.58 -15.88
C ALA A 203 -14.83 -14.12 -17.09
N GLY A 204 -15.12 -15.05 -17.99
CA GLY A 204 -16.40 -15.17 -18.68
C GLY A 204 -16.62 -14.32 -19.94
N GLY A 205 -16.53 -14.96 -21.11
CA GLY A 205 -17.06 -14.40 -22.36
C GLY A 205 -16.74 -15.24 -23.59
N ALA A 206 -17.41 -16.39 -23.74
CA ALA A 206 -17.29 -17.23 -24.92
C ALA A 206 -18.13 -16.68 -26.10
N ALA A 207 -17.49 -16.36 -27.22
CA ALA A 207 -18.08 -16.52 -28.56
C ALA A 207 -17.03 -16.48 -29.67
N LYS A 208 -16.98 -17.57 -30.44
CA LYS A 208 -16.20 -17.83 -31.66
C LYS A 208 -16.30 -16.69 -32.70
N LYS A 209 -15.19 -16.35 -33.37
CA LYS A 209 -15.02 -16.56 -34.83
C LYS A 209 -13.58 -16.34 -35.29
N ARG A 210 -13.04 -17.37 -35.97
CA ARG A 210 -11.80 -17.32 -36.74
C ARG A 210 -11.99 -16.41 -37.96
N ARG A 211 -10.99 -15.58 -38.29
CA ARG A 211 -10.57 -15.34 -39.68
C ARG A 211 -9.15 -14.80 -39.74
N ARG A 212 -8.25 -15.60 -40.30
CA ARG A 212 -6.95 -15.16 -40.84
C ARG A 212 -7.25 -14.27 -42.05
N GLU A 213 -6.63 -13.11 -42.12
CA GLU A 213 -6.25 -12.48 -43.38
C GLU A 213 -5.04 -11.57 -43.13
N SER A 214 -4.03 -11.79 -43.95
CA SER A 214 -2.77 -11.08 -44.07
C SER A 214 -2.98 -9.62 -44.49
N GLY A 215 -2.31 -8.69 -43.81
CA GLY A 215 -2.21 -7.31 -44.25
C GLY A 215 -1.14 -6.59 -43.47
N GLY A 216 -0.01 -6.31 -44.13
CA GLY A 216 1.07 -5.50 -43.58
C GLY A 216 0.56 -4.10 -43.22
N GLY A 217 0.96 -3.64 -42.04
CA GLY A 217 0.68 -2.29 -41.57
C GLY A 217 1.63 -1.97 -40.45
N GLY A 218 2.60 -1.09 -40.70
CA GLY A 218 3.61 -0.67 -39.75
C GLY A 218 2.97 -0.35 -38.40
N GLY A 219 3.42 -1.05 -37.36
CA GLY A 219 2.91 -0.92 -36.01
C GLY A 219 3.12 0.49 -35.50
N LYS A 220 2.13 1.37 -35.69
CA LYS A 220 1.98 2.57 -34.88
C LYS A 220 1.91 2.06 -33.45
N ARG A 221 3.00 2.25 -32.69
CA ARG A 221 3.05 2.04 -31.24
C ARG A 221 1.76 2.62 -30.68
N ARG A 222 0.88 1.77 -30.15
CA ARG A 222 -0.32 2.24 -29.46
C ARG A 222 0.21 3.14 -28.34
N LYS A 223 -0.08 4.44 -28.39
CA LYS A 223 0.25 5.35 -27.29
C LYS A 223 -0.52 4.84 -26.09
N ILE A 224 0.18 4.17 -25.19
CA ILE A 224 -0.41 3.70 -23.94
C ILE A 224 -0.71 4.96 -23.14
N GLU A 225 -1.98 5.09 -22.73
CA GLU A 225 -2.40 6.22 -21.91
C GLU A 225 -1.75 6.11 -20.53
N ASP A 226 -1.17 7.22 -20.08
CA ASP A 226 -0.49 7.33 -18.79
C ASP A 226 -1.46 7.03 -17.63
N ARG A 227 -0.92 6.52 -16.52
CA ARG A 227 -1.69 6.27 -15.27
C ARG A 227 -2.27 7.56 -14.68
N CYS A 228 -1.64 8.69 -14.96
CA CYS A 228 -2.07 10.00 -14.48
C CYS A 228 -1.82 11.06 -15.56
N ARG A 229 -2.78 11.97 -15.74
CA ARG A 229 -2.60 13.15 -16.59
C ARG A 229 -1.72 14.17 -15.85
N PRO A 230 -0.75 14.79 -16.53
CA PRO A 230 0.08 15.80 -15.89
C PRO A 230 -0.79 17.00 -15.47
N THR A 231 -0.72 17.38 -14.19
CA THR A 231 -1.44 18.55 -13.66
C THR A 231 -0.57 19.79 -13.67
N GLN A 232 -1.20 20.97 -13.67
CA GLN A 232 -0.48 22.25 -13.58
C GLN A 232 0.32 22.36 -12.27
N GLU A 233 -0.19 21.80 -11.17
CA GLU A 233 0.50 21.75 -9.88
C GLU A 233 1.78 20.92 -9.91
N MET A 234 1.81 19.82 -10.68
CA MET A 234 3.04 19.02 -10.89
C MET A 234 4.11 19.86 -11.59
N LEU A 235 3.72 20.68 -12.57
CA LEU A 235 4.66 21.53 -13.29
C LEU A 235 5.17 22.69 -12.41
N GLU A 236 4.29 23.33 -11.64
CA GLU A 236 4.66 24.37 -10.67
C GLU A 236 5.62 23.84 -9.61
N THR A 237 5.36 22.64 -9.08
CA THR A 237 6.24 22.00 -8.09
C THR A 237 7.59 21.62 -8.68
N ALA A 238 7.64 21.15 -9.93
CA ALA A 238 8.89 20.83 -10.63
C ALA A 238 9.77 22.06 -10.87
N VAL A 239 9.18 23.18 -11.33
CA VAL A 239 9.92 24.44 -11.54
C VAL A 239 10.41 25.02 -10.21
N ARG A 240 9.57 25.01 -9.16
CA ARG A 240 9.99 25.48 -7.83
C ARG A 240 11.12 24.62 -7.24
N ALA A 241 11.12 23.32 -7.52
CA ALA A 241 12.18 22.40 -7.12
C ALA A 241 13.44 22.46 -8.01
N LYS A 242 13.44 23.28 -9.08
CA LYS A 242 14.52 23.42 -10.08
C LYS A 242 14.87 22.10 -10.78
N GLN A 243 13.90 21.20 -10.94
CA GLN A 243 14.07 19.89 -11.57
C GLN A 243 13.72 19.96 -13.06
N TRP A 244 14.65 20.46 -13.87
CA TRP A 244 14.42 20.75 -15.29
C TRP A 244 14.11 19.50 -16.13
N GLY A 245 14.75 18.35 -15.86
CA GLY A 245 14.44 17.10 -16.58
C GLY A 245 13.01 16.60 -16.35
N ILE A 246 12.45 16.86 -15.17
CA ILE A 246 11.04 16.58 -14.86
C ILE A 246 10.12 17.59 -15.57
N VAL A 247 10.51 18.86 -15.67
CA VAL A 247 9.76 19.89 -16.41
C VAL A 247 9.66 19.53 -17.90
N ASP A 248 10.77 19.13 -18.51
CA ASP A 248 10.83 18.69 -19.91
C ASP A 248 9.95 17.46 -20.13
N TYR A 249 9.96 16.52 -19.18
CA TYR A 249 9.09 15.35 -19.23
C TYR A 249 7.60 15.70 -19.13
N LEU A 250 7.21 16.53 -18.17
CA LEU A 250 5.80 16.93 -17.97
C LEU A 250 5.27 17.77 -19.15
N THR A 251 6.09 18.66 -19.69
CA THR A 251 5.73 19.48 -20.86
C THR A 251 5.58 18.60 -22.11
N ALA A 252 6.47 17.62 -22.32
CA ALA A 252 6.34 16.64 -23.40
C ALA A 252 5.05 15.78 -23.30
N LYS A 253 4.55 15.55 -22.08
CA LYS A 253 3.29 14.85 -21.81
C LYS A 253 2.05 15.76 -21.91
N GLY A 254 2.22 17.05 -22.16
CA GLY A 254 1.12 18.00 -22.40
C GLY A 254 0.69 18.83 -21.20
N ALA A 255 1.53 18.96 -20.15
CA ALA A 255 1.28 19.91 -19.07
C ALA A 255 1.34 21.36 -19.60
N LEU A 256 0.26 22.13 -19.45
CA LEU A 256 0.24 23.54 -19.83
C LEU A 256 0.86 24.41 -18.71
N PRO A 257 1.78 25.34 -19.03
CA PRO A 257 2.36 26.26 -18.06
C PRO A 257 1.32 27.26 -17.53
N ASN A 258 1.25 27.41 -16.21
CA ASN A 258 0.50 28.51 -15.58
C ASN A 258 1.26 29.84 -15.67
N ILE A 259 0.54 30.96 -15.55
CA ILE A 259 1.15 32.32 -15.51
C ILE A 259 2.23 32.42 -14.42
N ASN A 260 2.07 31.72 -13.30
CA ASN A 260 3.07 31.68 -12.23
C ASN A 260 4.32 30.89 -12.65
N VAL A 261 4.16 29.81 -13.40
CA VAL A 261 5.28 29.03 -13.97
C VAL A 261 6.06 29.89 -14.95
N LEU A 262 5.37 30.60 -15.85
CA LEU A 262 5.97 31.50 -16.84
C LEU A 262 6.74 32.67 -16.22
N LYS A 263 6.39 33.10 -15.00
CA LYS A 263 7.13 34.12 -14.24
C LYS A 263 8.38 33.57 -13.53
N MET A 264 8.47 32.25 -13.36
CA MET A 264 9.57 31.56 -12.68
C MET A 264 10.56 30.90 -13.64
N LEU A 265 10.20 30.78 -14.92
CA LEU A 265 11.08 30.41 -16.05
C LEU A 265 11.97 31.59 -16.45
#